data_AF-A0A2N7WFU6-F1
#
_entry.id   AF-A0A2N7WFU6-F1
#
_cell.length_a   1.000
_cell.length_b   1.000
_cell.length_c   1.000
_cell.angle_alpha   90.00
_cell.angle_beta   90.00
_cell.angle_gamma   90.00
#
_symmetry.space_group_name_H-M   'P 1'
#
loop_
_entity.id
_entity.type
_entity.pdbx_description
1 polymer ?
#
loop_
_entity_poly.entity_id
_entity_poly.type
_entity_poly.pdbx_seq_one_letter_code
_entity_poly.pdbx_strand_id
1 'polypeptide(L)'
;MKRDWDLLRKQLTDIEEGRDVLADIPDAPKWTDDLTWEAYDDLAKDQRAIEERIAGHLELLIDSGYVEGPQVLRGADNHFAYGSSAPRLTMAGHDLLDTMRSTTIWESIKSTARTKGIELTFDAIKALAGYALKHALGA
;
A
#
# COMPACT_ATOMS: atom_id res chain seq x y z
N MET A 1 10.08 -1.51 6.64
CA MET A 1 8.76 -2.14 6.38
C MET A 1 8.85 -3.14 5.22
N LYS A 2 8.15 -4.28 5.29
CA LYS A 2 7.99 -5.23 4.18
C LYS A 2 6.77 -4.85 3.34
N ARG A 3 6.89 -4.90 2.01
CA ARG A 3 5.81 -4.62 1.05
C ARG A 3 4.64 -5.62 1.23
N ASP A 4 3.46 -5.09 1.48
CA ASP A 4 2.18 -5.78 1.60
C ASP A 4 1.33 -5.46 0.36
N TRP A 5 1.31 -6.40 -0.57
CA TRP A 5 0.61 -6.23 -1.85
C TRP A 5 -0.91 -6.23 -1.70
N ASP A 6 -1.47 -6.87 -0.67
CA ASP A 6 -2.91 -6.85 -0.44
C ASP A 6 -3.35 -5.48 0.06
N LEU A 7 -2.53 -4.85 0.92
CA LEU A 7 -2.75 -3.47 1.35
C LEU A 7 -2.59 -2.47 0.20
N LEU A 8 -1.54 -2.58 -0.62
CA LEU A 8 -1.36 -1.72 -1.80
C LEU A 8 -2.56 -1.81 -2.75
N ARG A 9 -3.07 -3.02 -3.00
CA ARG A 9 -4.29 -3.23 -3.80
C ARG A 9 -5.51 -2.56 -3.18
N LYS A 10 -5.68 -2.71 -1.87
CA LYS A 10 -6.78 -2.07 -1.13
C LYS A 10 -6.70 -0.55 -1.28
N GLN A 11 -5.53 0.05 -1.04
CA GLN A 11 -5.34 1.50 -1.13
C GLN A 11 -5.61 2.05 -2.53
N LEU A 12 -5.12 1.35 -3.57
CA LEU A 12 -5.44 1.71 -4.96
C LEU A 12 -6.95 1.65 -5.23
N THR A 13 -7.64 0.62 -4.72
CA THR A 13 -9.10 0.48 -4.86
C THR A 13 -9.85 1.57 -4.10
N ASP A 14 -9.42 1.88 -2.87
CA ASP A 14 -10.02 2.93 -2.04
C ASP A 14 -9.92 4.29 -2.76
N ILE A 15 -8.77 4.62 -3.35
CA ILE A 15 -8.58 5.86 -4.11
C ILE A 15 -9.43 5.87 -5.39
N GLU A 16 -9.50 4.77 -6.14
CA GLU A 16 -10.33 4.68 -7.35
C GLU A 16 -11.81 4.90 -7.06
N GLU A 17 -12.29 4.39 -5.93
CA GLU A 17 -13.68 4.51 -5.50
C GLU A 17 -13.98 5.80 -4.70
N GLY A 18 -12.97 6.67 -4.51
CA GLY A 18 -13.11 7.91 -3.75
C GLY A 18 -13.32 7.69 -2.24
N ARG A 19 -12.91 6.54 -1.71
CA ARG A 19 -12.92 6.22 -0.28
C ARG A 19 -11.68 6.77 0.41
N ASP A 20 -11.78 6.97 1.72
CA ASP A 20 -10.65 7.40 2.53
C ASP A 20 -9.63 6.27 2.69
N VAL A 21 -8.44 6.47 2.10
CA VAL A 21 -7.33 5.52 2.09
C VAL A 21 -6.64 5.36 3.45
N LEU A 22 -6.90 6.28 4.39
CA LEU A 22 -6.35 6.30 5.74
C LEU A 22 -7.37 5.87 6.80
N ALA A 23 -8.60 5.49 6.41
CA ALA A 23 -9.69 5.18 7.33
C ALA A 23 -9.40 4.03 8.33
N ASP A 24 -8.45 3.16 8.01
CA ASP A 24 -8.06 2.04 8.88
C ASP A 24 -6.99 2.43 9.92
N ILE A 25 -6.51 3.68 9.92
CA ILE A 25 -5.59 4.19 10.95
C ILE A 25 -6.42 4.52 12.20
N PRO A 26 -6.21 3.84 13.33
CA PRO A 26 -6.95 4.15 14.55
C PRO A 26 -6.51 5.49 15.13
N ASP A 27 -7.45 6.17 15.80
CA ASP A 27 -7.17 7.37 16.59
C ASP A 27 -6.06 7.10 17.61
N ALA A 28 -5.24 8.13 17.87
CA ALA A 28 -4.23 8.05 18.90
C ALA A 28 -4.87 7.71 20.27
N PRO A 29 -4.25 6.81 21.06
CA PRO A 29 -4.76 6.47 22.37
C PRO A 29 -4.79 7.72 23.25
N LYS A 30 -5.86 7.87 24.03
CA LYS A 30 -6.00 8.96 25.00
C LYS A 30 -5.59 8.44 26.37
N TRP A 31 -4.78 9.22 27.07
CA TRP A 31 -4.49 8.94 28.47
C TRP A 31 -5.76 9.03 29.32
N THR A 32 -5.95 8.06 30.20
CA THR A 32 -7.03 8.03 31.19
C THR A 32 -6.45 7.60 32.55
N ASP A 33 -7.06 8.04 33.64
CA ASP A 33 -6.51 7.81 35.00
C ASP A 33 -6.52 6.34 35.43
N ASP A 34 -7.25 5.49 34.71
CA ASP A 34 -7.31 4.04 34.89
C ASP A 34 -6.23 3.27 34.10
N LEU A 35 -5.48 3.94 33.21
CA LEU A 35 -4.38 3.32 32.47
C LEU A 35 -3.07 3.39 33.26
N THR A 36 -2.30 2.30 33.20
CA THR A 36 -0.89 2.35 33.57
C THR A 36 -0.09 2.96 32.42
N TRP A 37 1.08 3.53 32.74
CA TRP A 37 2.02 3.99 31.71
C TRP A 37 2.38 2.88 30.72
N GLU A 38 2.61 1.67 31.20
CA GLU A 38 2.92 0.49 30.37
C GLU A 38 1.78 0.16 29.40
N ALA A 39 0.53 0.15 29.88
CA ALA A 39 -0.62 -0.11 29.03
C ALA A 39 -0.83 0.98 27.97
N TYR A 40 -0.60 2.25 28.33
CA TYR A 40 -0.65 3.36 27.38
C TYR A 40 0.46 3.24 26.33
N ASP A 41 1.69 2.93 26.75
CA ASP A 41 2.84 2.77 25.87
C ASP A 41 2.64 1.63 24.86
N ASP A 42 2.05 0.51 25.29
CA ASP A 42 1.71 -0.60 24.39
C ASP A 42 0.62 -0.23 23.39
N LEU A 43 -0.45 0.46 23.81
CA LEU A 43 -1.47 0.99 22.91
C LEU A 43 -0.90 1.97 21.88
N ALA A 44 0.03 2.84 22.31
CA ALA A 44 0.68 3.80 21.45
C ALA A 44 1.59 3.12 20.42
N LYS A 45 2.33 2.07 20.82
CA LYS A 45 3.14 1.25 19.89
C LYS A 45 2.28 0.54 18.86
N ASP A 46 1.16 -0.04 19.28
CA ASP A 46 0.26 -0.77 18.38
C ASP A 46 -0.37 0.18 17.34
N GLN A 47 -0.90 1.33 17.80
CA GLN A 47 -1.43 2.37 16.92
C GLN A 47 -0.38 2.84 15.92
N ARG A 48 0.84 3.08 16.40
CA ARG A 48 1.96 3.52 15.56
C ARG A 48 2.40 2.48 14.54
N ALA A 49 2.39 1.19 14.89
CA ALA A 49 2.70 0.12 13.95
C ALA A 49 1.67 0.03 12.82
N ILE A 50 0.38 0.27 13.14
CA ILE A 50 -0.70 0.33 12.16
C ILE A 50 -0.54 1.56 11.26
N GLU A 51 -0.31 2.74 11.84
CA GLU A 51 -0.05 3.98 11.11
C GLU A 51 1.15 3.83 10.16
N GLU A 52 2.28 3.32 10.66
CA GLU A 52 3.46 3.08 9.84
C GLU A 52 3.13 2.16 8.67
N ARG A 53 2.43 1.05 8.91
CA ARG A 53 2.04 0.12 7.86
C ARG A 53 1.14 0.79 6.81
N ILE A 54 0.12 1.54 7.19
CA ILE A 54 -0.82 2.12 6.22
C ILE A 54 -0.20 3.32 5.50
N ALA A 55 0.30 4.31 6.25
CA ALA A 55 0.85 5.53 5.70
C ALA A 55 2.11 5.27 4.87
N GLY A 56 2.98 4.37 5.30
CA GLY A 56 4.19 4.07 4.53
C GLY A 56 3.93 3.24 3.25
N HIS A 57 2.87 2.45 3.15
CA HIS A 57 2.49 1.86 1.85
C HIS A 57 1.91 2.90 0.90
N LEU A 58 1.15 3.87 1.43
CA LEU A 58 0.66 5.00 0.64
C LEU A 58 1.83 5.87 0.15
N GLU A 59 2.83 6.13 1.00
CA GLU A 59 4.09 6.82 0.65
C GLU A 59 4.77 6.13 -0.54
N LEU A 60 4.88 4.79 -0.54
CA LEU A 60 5.44 4.05 -1.67
C LEU A 60 4.66 4.23 -2.98
N LEU A 61 3.33 4.30 -2.92
CA LEU A 61 2.48 4.53 -4.11
C LEU A 61 2.64 5.95 -4.66
N ILE A 62 2.78 6.93 -3.78
CA ILE A 62 3.02 8.34 -4.14
C ILE A 62 4.40 8.48 -4.77
N ASP A 63 5.45 7.98 -4.10
CA ASP A 63 6.85 8.09 -4.55
C ASP A 63 7.08 7.37 -5.88
N SER A 64 6.35 6.27 -6.12
CA SER A 64 6.43 5.52 -7.37
C SER A 64 5.53 6.07 -8.48
N GLY A 65 4.78 7.15 -8.22
CA GLY A 65 3.91 7.82 -9.20
C GLY A 65 2.65 7.02 -9.59
N TYR A 66 2.18 6.11 -8.74
CA TYR A 66 0.92 5.38 -8.96
C TYR A 66 -0.30 6.16 -8.51
N VAL A 67 -0.10 7.07 -7.54
CA VAL A 67 -1.14 7.86 -6.91
C VAL A 67 -0.71 9.33 -6.91
N GLU A 68 -1.67 10.23 -7.12
CA GLU A 68 -1.49 11.67 -6.96
C GLU A 68 -2.58 12.23 -6.05
N GLY A 69 -2.28 13.31 -5.32
CA GLY A 69 -3.24 14.02 -4.48
C GLY A 69 -3.01 13.87 -2.98
N PRO A 70 -2.86 12.65 -2.43
CA PRO A 70 -2.40 12.45 -1.07
C PRO A 70 -0.93 12.88 -0.91
N GLN A 71 -0.60 13.37 0.27
CA GLN A 71 0.75 13.67 0.72
C GLN A 71 0.98 12.93 2.02
N VAL A 72 2.12 12.25 2.11
CA VAL A 72 2.59 11.60 3.33
C VAL A 72 3.96 12.18 3.64
N LEU A 73 4.11 12.69 4.86
CA LEU A 73 5.34 13.26 5.38
C LEU A 73 5.77 12.44 6.59
N ARG A 74 6.97 11.86 6.52
CA ARG A 74 7.57 11.13 7.62
C ARG A 74 8.46 12.07 8.45
N GLY A 75 8.08 12.30 9.70
CA GLY A 75 8.84 13.08 10.67
C GLY A 75 10.12 12.35 11.14
N ALA A 76 11.08 13.11 11.68
CA ALA A 76 12.33 12.55 12.23
C ALA A 76 12.11 11.66 13.46
N ASP A 77 11.01 11.89 14.16
CA ASP A 77 10.50 11.07 15.24
C ASP A 77 9.73 9.85 14.74
N ASN A 78 9.67 9.62 13.41
CA ASN A 78 8.97 8.56 12.70
C ASN A 78 7.45 8.55 12.98
N HIS A 79 6.86 9.73 13.20
CA HIS A 79 5.43 9.98 13.06
C HIS A 79 5.09 10.37 11.63
N PHE A 80 3.85 10.09 11.21
CA PHE A 80 3.36 10.44 9.90
C PHE A 80 2.44 11.65 9.98
N ALA A 81 2.65 12.62 9.10
CA ALA A 81 1.68 13.67 8.81
C ALA A 81 1.12 13.42 7.42
N TYR A 82 -0.20 13.53 7.27
CA TYR A 82 -0.88 13.27 6.01
C TYR A 82 -1.78 14.43 5.62
N GLY A 83 -1.75 14.74 4.34
CA GLY A 83 -2.66 15.67 3.68
C GLY A 83 -3.30 14.99 2.48
N SER A 84 -4.51 15.40 2.11
CA SER A 84 -5.21 14.82 0.96
C SER A 84 -5.88 15.93 0.16
N SER A 85 -5.43 16.11 -1.09
CA SER A 85 -6.05 17.03 -2.03
C SER A 85 -6.40 16.28 -3.31
N ALA A 86 -7.69 16.00 -3.51
CA ALA A 86 -8.23 15.30 -4.68
C ALA A 86 -7.45 14.00 -5.04
N PRO A 87 -7.51 12.96 -4.19
CA PRO A 87 -6.86 11.69 -4.49
C PRO A 87 -7.31 11.10 -5.82
N ARG A 88 -6.34 10.67 -6.62
CA ARG A 88 -6.58 9.97 -7.88
C ARG A 88 -5.49 8.96 -8.18
N LEU A 89 -5.84 7.96 -8.97
CA LEU A 89 -4.86 7.09 -9.59
C LEU A 89 -4.25 7.77 -10.82
N THR A 90 -2.95 7.53 -11.04
CA THR A 90 -2.33 7.80 -12.34
C THR A 90 -2.69 6.67 -13.33
N MET A 91 -2.38 6.85 -14.62
CA MET A 91 -2.58 5.76 -15.59
C MET A 91 -1.83 4.49 -15.18
N ALA A 92 -0.58 4.64 -14.70
CA ALA A 92 0.19 3.52 -14.16
C ALA A 92 -0.46 2.89 -12.92
N GLY A 93 -1.16 3.69 -12.11
CA GLY A 93 -1.96 3.21 -10.97
C GLY A 93 -3.11 2.31 -11.40
N HIS A 94 -3.85 2.72 -12.43
CA HIS A 94 -4.91 1.91 -13.03
C HIS A 94 -4.35 0.61 -13.64
N ASP A 95 -3.28 0.68 -14.43
CA ASP A 95 -2.66 -0.51 -15.03
C ASP A 95 -2.21 -1.54 -13.97
N LEU A 96 -1.62 -1.05 -12.88
CA LEU A 96 -1.22 -1.88 -11.76
C LEU A 96 -2.44 -2.51 -11.08
N LEU A 97 -3.47 -1.71 -10.78
CA LEU A 97 -4.68 -2.20 -10.13
C LEU A 97 -5.39 -3.26 -11.00
N ASP A 98 -5.48 -3.06 -12.30
CA ASP A 98 -6.09 -4.01 -13.24
C ASP A 98 -5.30 -5.32 -13.32
N THR A 99 -3.96 -5.23 -13.33
CA THR A 99 -3.08 -6.40 -13.24
C THR A 99 -3.36 -7.21 -11.96
N MET A 100 -3.54 -6.53 -10.82
CA MET A 100 -3.83 -7.18 -9.54
C MET A 100 -5.27 -7.71 -9.46
N ARG A 101 -6.22 -7.10 -10.18
CA ARG A 101 -7.62 -7.55 -10.27
C ARG A 101 -7.78 -8.84 -11.06
N SER A 102 -6.97 -9.03 -12.11
CA SER A 102 -6.98 -10.25 -12.90
C SER A 102 -6.37 -11.42 -12.12
N THR A 103 -7.21 -12.31 -11.58
CA THR A 103 -6.77 -13.48 -10.81
C THR A 103 -5.77 -14.33 -11.60
N THR A 104 -6.04 -14.59 -12.88
CA THR A 104 -5.16 -15.40 -13.73
C THR A 104 -3.77 -14.79 -13.88
N ILE A 105 -3.69 -13.49 -14.16
CA ILE A 105 -2.41 -12.78 -14.33
C ILE A 105 -1.70 -12.67 -12.98
N TRP A 106 -2.40 -12.29 -11.93
CA TRP A 106 -1.84 -12.11 -10.59
C TRP A 106 -1.28 -13.41 -10.00
N GLU A 107 -1.99 -14.53 -10.12
CA GLU A 107 -1.47 -15.84 -9.70
C GLU A 107 -0.27 -16.28 -10.55
N SER A 108 -0.28 -16.02 -11.86
CA SER A 108 0.86 -16.30 -12.73
C SER A 108 2.11 -15.50 -12.33
N ILE A 109 1.94 -14.21 -12.01
CA ILE A 109 3.01 -13.33 -11.52
C ILE A 109 3.57 -13.86 -10.20
N LYS A 110 2.71 -14.14 -9.21
CA LYS A 110 3.12 -14.69 -7.91
C LYS A 110 3.85 -16.03 -8.04
N SER A 111 3.32 -16.93 -8.88
CA SER A 111 3.91 -18.24 -9.13
C SER A 111 5.27 -18.15 -9.82
N THR A 112 5.39 -17.28 -10.82
CA THR A 112 6.66 -17.06 -11.54
C THR A 112 7.71 -16.42 -10.64
N ALA A 113 7.31 -15.41 -9.85
CA ALA A 113 8.20 -14.75 -8.90
C ALA A 113 8.72 -15.75 -7.86
N ARG A 114 7.83 -16.58 -7.29
CA ARG A 114 8.21 -17.63 -6.33
C ARG A 114 9.13 -18.68 -6.94
N THR A 115 8.81 -19.18 -8.13
CA THR A 115 9.60 -20.21 -8.83
C THR A 115 11.00 -19.72 -9.19
N LYS A 116 11.13 -18.44 -9.58
CA LYS A 116 12.41 -17.84 -10.00
C LYS A 116 13.15 -17.13 -8.87
N GLY A 117 12.61 -17.13 -7.64
CA GLY A 117 13.21 -16.43 -6.49
C GLY A 117 13.27 -14.91 -6.67
N ILE A 118 12.38 -14.34 -7.49
CA ILE A 118 12.32 -12.90 -7.77
C ILE A 118 11.45 -12.23 -6.70
N GLU A 119 11.96 -11.17 -6.09
CA GLU A 119 11.12 -10.33 -5.24
C GLU A 119 10.08 -9.57 -6.07
N LEU A 120 8.84 -9.54 -5.59
CA LEU A 120 7.78 -8.74 -6.19
C LEU A 120 8.03 -7.26 -5.91
N THR A 121 8.81 -6.61 -6.76
CA THR A 121 8.92 -5.15 -6.89
C THR A 121 7.91 -4.64 -7.91
N PHE A 122 7.64 -3.34 -7.92
CA PHE A 122 6.80 -2.70 -8.94
C PHE A 122 7.29 -2.99 -10.36
N ASP A 123 8.60 -2.91 -10.60
CA ASP A 123 9.20 -3.19 -11.90
C ASP A 123 9.11 -4.68 -12.27
N ALA A 124 9.30 -5.58 -11.29
CA ALA A 124 9.13 -7.01 -11.52
C ALA A 124 7.69 -7.34 -11.92
N ILE A 125 6.69 -6.70 -11.28
CA ILE A 125 5.28 -6.88 -11.64
C ILE A 125 5.01 -6.35 -13.05
N LYS A 126 5.51 -5.17 -13.42
CA LYS A 126 5.36 -4.65 -14.80
C LYS A 126 5.96 -5.61 -15.83
N ALA A 127 7.17 -6.11 -15.58
CA ALA A 127 7.85 -7.05 -16.48
C ALA A 127 7.11 -8.39 -16.58
N LEU A 128 6.66 -8.94 -15.47
CA LEU A 128 5.94 -10.21 -15.42
C LEU A 128 4.52 -10.09 -15.99
N ALA A 129 3.84 -8.96 -15.79
CA ALA A 129 2.55 -8.67 -16.41
C ALA A 129 2.67 -8.61 -17.93
N GLY A 130 3.70 -7.91 -18.44
CA GLY A 130 3.99 -7.89 -19.88
C GLY A 130 4.33 -9.28 -20.44
N TYR A 131 5.07 -10.10 -19.69
CA TYR A 131 5.36 -11.49 -20.06
C TYR A 131 4.10 -12.36 -20.08
N ALA A 132 3.27 -12.27 -19.03
CA ALA A 132 2.00 -12.99 -18.92
C ALA A 132 1.03 -12.60 -20.05
N LEU A 133 0.98 -11.32 -20.41
CA LEU A 133 0.15 -10.83 -21.50
C LEU A 133 0.60 -11.39 -22.85
N LYS A 134 1.91 -11.40 -23.15
CA LYS A 134 2.45 -12.02 -24.38
C LYS A 134 2.08 -13.50 -24.49
N HIS A 135 2.25 -14.23 -23.38
CA HIS A 135 1.90 -15.65 -23.33
C HIS A 135 0.39 -15.89 -23.47
N ALA A 136 -0.45 -15.01 -22.93
CA ALA A 136 -1.91 -15.08 -23.10
C ALA A 136 -2.33 -14.77 -24.55
N LEU A 137 -1.57 -13.92 -25.26
CA LEU A 137 -1.79 -13.58 -26.66
C LEU A 137 -1.19 -14.61 -27.64
N GLY A 138 -0.50 -15.65 -27.15
CA GLY A 138 0.10 -16.70 -27.98
C GLY A 138 1.35 -16.27 -28.76
N ALA A 139 2.03 -15.22 -28.31
CA ALA A 139 3.24 -14.64 -28.93
C ALA A 139 4.51 -14.89 -28.11
#